data_AF-A0A3S0R6F0-F1
#
_entry.id   AF-A0A3S0R6F0-F1
#
_cell.length_a   1.000
_cell.length_b   1.000
_cell.length_c   1.000
_cell.angle_alpha   90.00
_cell.angle_beta   90.00
_cell.angle_gamma   90.00
#
_symmetry.space_group_name_H-M   'P 1'
#
loop_
_entity.id
_entity.type
_entity.pdbx_description
1 polymer ?
#
loop_
_entity_poly.entity_id
_entity_poly.type
_entity_poly.pdbx_seq_one_letter_code
_entity_poly.pdbx_strand_id
1 'polypeptide(L)'
;MSEEAAIAAFRRALLSAFEFFQAEEQNIRSQYARDVDSGNAPPGADDDELLERPTRRFLVDRMLRALDWNPDDPNQVGEEVRSWDQEGERLYFDYLGISSLTRTPVVLVEAKAYDKGAPRKPHGASLDARSMTDLISGAIADLKSGRKEHSILAEWITWLSDLRDYVSSLSELGRSTLRRVVSTAGQWVVVFEEPVMVFLDDGPPPSGFIHCFVSFTDIFDRSATLFQLLHRPRLVDTLPLLFTRGDAAEFLAPHTIAGYFRGVLVATRESGPRRRHYPTRTLLPALVVISVDRPFAIVDFGGGLLEDPLDPTKLPDVIQELVTRGSDFERQLLQMLGRLDLVARPLLEFPGFCSDSWRDEVAQPTTIAAVAAAGQQVEKQAPRFVIHVGERYPEYLVVTGEHWFYKTATPLGSVCKFHDWPHAKENGVAAEVALAEKNESSYTVSGEDIHCAHEVFRRLRIGRCKVDVLDAHLCCRACIYSPFCWSTDVGRLPCPP
;
A
#
# COMPACT_ATOMS: atom_id res chain seq x y z
N MET A 1 9.94 8.42 18.40
CA MET A 1 9.27 9.46 19.22
C MET A 1 8.31 8.76 20.17
N SER A 2 8.21 9.15 21.46
CA SER A 2 7.25 8.53 22.39
C SER A 2 5.81 8.89 22.01
N GLU A 3 4.84 8.05 22.36
CA GLU A 3 3.41 8.31 22.10
C GLU A 3 2.95 9.63 22.76
N GLU A 4 3.41 9.92 23.97
CA GLU A 4 3.15 11.18 24.66
C GLU A 4 3.66 12.41 23.88
N ALA A 5 4.85 12.31 23.29
CA ALA A 5 5.41 13.39 22.47
C ALA A 5 4.61 13.58 21.16
N ALA A 6 4.14 12.49 20.57
CA ALA A 6 3.28 12.50 19.39
C ALA A 6 1.92 13.18 19.69
N ILE A 7 1.26 12.79 20.78
CA ILE A 7 -0.01 13.39 21.24
C ILE A 7 0.19 14.88 21.53
N ALA A 8 1.29 15.27 22.19
CA ALA A 8 1.58 16.67 22.46
C ALA A 8 1.83 17.48 21.17
N ALA A 9 2.47 16.88 20.15
CA ALA A 9 2.66 17.49 18.84
C ALA A 9 1.32 17.66 18.11
N PHE A 10 0.48 16.63 18.10
CA PHE A 10 -0.87 16.69 17.54
C PHE A 10 -1.70 17.81 18.19
N ARG A 11 -1.70 17.90 19.52
CA ARG A 11 -2.44 18.93 20.26
C ARG A 11 -2.01 20.35 19.87
N ARG A 12 -0.69 20.59 19.72
CA ARG A 12 -0.17 21.90 19.26
C ARG A 12 -0.58 22.20 17.82
N ALA A 13 -0.48 21.21 16.94
CA ALA A 13 -0.86 21.37 15.54
C ALA A 13 -2.36 21.67 15.39
N LEU A 14 -3.22 21.01 16.17
CA LEU A 14 -4.66 21.24 16.17
C LEU A 14 -5.00 22.66 16.61
N LEU A 15 -4.41 23.16 17.70
CA LEU A 15 -4.61 24.54 18.15
C LEU A 15 -4.17 25.55 17.08
N SER A 16 -2.99 25.36 16.52
CA SER A 16 -2.48 26.24 15.46
C SER A 16 -3.35 26.22 14.21
N ALA A 17 -3.90 25.07 13.83
CA ALA A 17 -4.82 24.94 12.71
C ALA A 17 -6.12 25.73 12.96
N PHE A 18 -6.67 25.63 14.16
CA PHE A 18 -7.89 26.33 14.54
C PHE A 18 -7.69 27.85 14.60
N GLU A 19 -6.62 28.33 15.24
CA GLU A 19 -6.28 29.76 15.29
C GLU A 19 -6.08 30.33 13.87
N PHE A 20 -5.40 29.58 13.01
CA PHE A 20 -5.21 29.96 11.61
C PHE A 20 -6.54 30.01 10.85
N PHE A 21 -7.40 29.00 11.01
CA PHE A 21 -8.70 28.96 10.36
C PHE A 21 -9.59 30.13 10.81
N GLN A 22 -9.64 30.47 12.10
CA GLN A 22 -10.42 31.62 12.59
C GLN A 22 -9.98 32.94 11.97
N ALA A 23 -8.67 33.14 11.79
CA ALA A 23 -8.15 34.33 11.12
C ALA A 23 -8.54 34.37 9.63
N GLU A 24 -8.46 33.22 8.95
CA GLU A 24 -8.85 33.11 7.53
C GLU A 24 -10.36 33.21 7.31
N GLU A 25 -11.19 32.64 8.19
CA GLU A 25 -12.65 32.73 8.13
C GLU A 25 -13.09 34.19 8.11
N GLN A 26 -12.52 35.01 9.00
CA GLN A 26 -12.81 36.44 9.06
C GLN A 26 -12.42 37.15 7.77
N ASN A 27 -11.27 36.79 7.18
CA ASN A 27 -10.81 37.34 5.90
C ASN A 27 -11.75 36.97 4.75
N ILE A 28 -12.14 35.70 4.67
CA ILE A 28 -13.01 35.15 3.62
C ILE A 28 -14.39 35.82 3.69
N ARG A 29 -15.01 35.87 4.87
CA ARG A 29 -16.30 36.55 5.07
C ARG A 29 -16.21 38.04 4.72
N SER A 30 -15.13 38.72 5.10
CA SER A 30 -14.92 40.14 4.79
C SER A 30 -14.66 40.39 3.31
N GLN A 31 -14.04 39.45 2.59
CA GLN A 31 -13.84 39.52 1.15
C GLN A 31 -15.16 39.32 0.42
N TYR A 32 -15.93 38.29 0.81
CA TYR A 32 -17.24 38.02 0.24
C TYR A 32 -18.22 39.19 0.43
N ALA A 33 -18.26 39.79 1.63
CA ALA A 33 -19.06 40.98 1.88
C ALA A 33 -18.69 42.14 0.93
N ARG A 34 -17.39 42.36 0.67
CA ARG A 34 -16.92 43.38 -0.29
C ARG A 34 -17.28 43.03 -1.74
N ASP A 35 -17.25 41.75 -2.09
CA ASP A 35 -17.61 41.28 -3.43
C ASP A 35 -19.12 41.41 -3.67
N VAL A 36 -19.95 41.21 -2.64
CA VAL A 36 -21.39 41.51 -2.67
C VAL A 36 -21.63 43.02 -2.81
N ASP A 37 -20.97 43.85 -1.99
CA ASP A 37 -21.11 45.31 -2.04
C ASP A 37 -20.66 45.91 -3.39
N SER A 38 -19.70 45.27 -4.06
CA SER A 38 -19.20 45.67 -5.38
C SER A 38 -19.96 45.05 -6.55
N GLY A 39 -20.98 44.23 -6.29
CA GLY A 39 -21.80 43.56 -7.31
C GLY A 39 -21.09 42.42 -8.06
N ASN A 40 -19.94 41.96 -7.56
CA ASN A 40 -19.16 40.86 -8.12
C ASN A 40 -19.62 39.48 -7.59
N ALA A 41 -20.43 39.46 -6.53
CA ALA A 41 -21.05 38.25 -5.99
C ALA A 41 -22.56 38.49 -5.72
N PRO A 42 -23.44 37.49 -5.92
CA PRO A 42 -24.85 37.65 -5.66
C PRO A 42 -25.12 37.74 -4.14
N PRO A 43 -25.98 38.68 -3.68
CA PRO A 43 -26.39 38.72 -2.28
C PRO A 43 -27.18 37.46 -1.93
N GLY A 44 -26.72 36.74 -0.89
CA GLY A 44 -27.37 35.50 -0.43
C GLY A 44 -27.02 34.23 -1.21
N ALA A 45 -25.92 34.21 -1.99
CA ALA A 45 -25.33 32.92 -2.39
C ALA A 45 -24.94 32.14 -1.13
N ASP A 46 -25.21 30.83 -1.13
CA ASP A 46 -25.13 29.92 0.03
C ASP A 46 -23.87 30.19 0.88
N ASP A 47 -24.06 30.91 1.99
CA ASP A 47 -23.05 31.04 3.06
C ASP A 47 -22.54 29.64 3.49
N ASP A 48 -23.41 28.63 3.34
CA ASP A 48 -23.15 27.21 3.54
C ASP A 48 -22.03 26.63 2.64
N GLU A 49 -21.91 27.05 1.37
CA GLU A 49 -20.84 26.57 0.47
C GLU A 49 -19.54 27.38 0.63
N LEU A 50 -19.65 28.64 1.09
CA LEU A 50 -18.53 29.57 1.21
C LEU A 50 -17.40 28.98 2.06
N LEU A 51 -17.76 28.31 3.16
CA LEU A 51 -16.81 27.82 4.14
C LEU A 51 -16.43 26.35 3.96
N GLU A 52 -17.11 25.56 3.14
CA GLU A 52 -16.79 24.14 2.99
C GLU A 52 -15.35 23.92 2.53
N ARG A 53 -14.95 24.53 1.40
CA ARG A 53 -13.58 24.44 0.87
C ARG A 53 -12.52 25.03 1.83
N PRO A 54 -12.72 26.21 2.41
CA PRO A 54 -11.83 26.72 3.46
C PRO A 54 -11.70 25.79 4.67
N THR A 55 -12.80 25.22 5.15
CA THR A 55 -12.80 24.30 6.31
C THR A 55 -11.95 23.08 6.00
N ARG A 56 -12.17 22.48 4.82
CA ARG A 56 -11.34 21.38 4.30
C ARG A 56 -9.86 21.75 4.29
N ARG A 57 -9.50 22.80 3.55
CA ARG A 57 -8.10 23.19 3.30
C ARG A 57 -7.33 23.65 4.53
N PHE A 58 -7.96 24.47 5.38
CA PHE A 58 -7.26 25.17 6.45
C PHE A 58 -7.40 24.49 7.81
N LEU A 59 -8.43 23.67 8.01
CA LEU A 59 -8.69 22.99 9.27
C LEU A 59 -8.57 21.47 9.13
N VAL A 60 -9.35 20.83 8.26
CA VAL A 60 -9.38 19.36 8.12
C VAL A 60 -8.05 18.82 7.61
N ASP A 61 -7.48 19.37 6.54
CA ASP A 61 -6.19 18.90 6.00
C ASP A 61 -5.06 18.99 7.04
N ARG A 62 -5.06 20.06 7.85
CA ARG A 62 -4.05 20.25 8.89
C ARG A 62 -4.23 19.24 10.03
N MET A 63 -5.48 18.96 10.41
CA MET A 63 -5.79 17.90 11.38
C MET A 63 -5.35 16.53 10.84
N LEU A 64 -5.63 16.22 9.57
CA LEU A 64 -5.19 14.97 8.92
C LEU A 64 -3.67 14.85 8.90
N ARG A 65 -2.95 15.89 8.46
CA ARG A 65 -1.48 15.89 8.46
C ARG A 65 -0.90 15.68 9.86
N ALA A 66 -1.54 16.26 10.89
CA ALA A 66 -1.12 16.07 12.28
C ALA A 66 -1.40 14.66 12.82
N LEU A 67 -2.30 13.91 12.18
CA LEU A 67 -2.59 12.50 12.44
C LEU A 67 -1.78 11.55 11.53
N ASP A 68 -0.79 12.08 10.81
CA ASP A 68 0.04 11.37 9.83
C ASP A 68 -0.73 10.87 8.59
N TRP A 69 -1.87 11.50 8.27
CA TRP A 69 -2.57 11.33 7.00
C TRP A 69 -2.26 12.53 6.10
N ASN A 70 -1.49 12.34 5.03
CA ASN A 70 -1.13 13.46 4.15
C ASN A 70 -2.06 13.58 2.93
N PRO A 71 -2.93 14.61 2.83
CA PRO A 71 -3.76 14.85 1.65
C PRO A 71 -2.95 15.14 0.37
N ASP A 72 -1.70 15.61 0.51
CA ASP A 72 -0.82 15.87 -0.63
C ASP A 72 -0.16 14.60 -1.19
N ASP A 73 -0.30 13.44 -0.52
CA ASP A 73 0.22 12.15 -0.97
C ASP A 73 -0.93 11.22 -1.42
N PRO A 74 -1.13 11.02 -2.73
CA PRO A 74 -2.20 10.16 -3.25
C PRO A 74 -2.03 8.68 -2.88
N ASN A 75 -0.89 8.28 -2.29
CA ASN A 75 -0.68 6.94 -1.77
C ASN A 75 -1.10 6.79 -0.29
N GLN A 76 -1.52 7.88 0.34
CA GLN A 76 -2.01 7.90 1.71
C GLN A 76 -3.44 8.40 1.81
N VAL A 77 -3.80 9.45 1.06
CA VAL A 77 -5.15 10.02 1.07
C VAL A 77 -5.54 10.37 -0.37
N GLY A 78 -6.67 9.85 -0.82
CA GLY A 78 -7.34 10.35 -2.02
C GLY A 78 -8.38 11.40 -1.64
N GLU A 79 -8.35 12.56 -2.29
CA GLU A 79 -9.41 13.57 -2.18
C GLU A 79 -10.46 13.38 -3.29
N GLU A 80 -11.72 13.73 -3.00
CA GLU A 80 -12.84 13.68 -3.96
C GLU A 80 -12.95 12.34 -4.70
N VAL A 81 -12.71 11.25 -3.97
CA VAL A 81 -12.63 9.91 -4.54
C VAL A 81 -14.01 9.48 -5.00
N ARG A 82 -14.08 9.02 -6.25
CA ARG A 82 -15.34 8.66 -6.90
C ARG A 82 -15.69 7.21 -6.62
N SER A 83 -16.93 6.96 -6.22
CA SER A 83 -17.54 5.63 -6.27
C SER A 83 -18.93 5.72 -6.91
N TRP A 84 -19.60 4.57 -6.97
CA TRP A 84 -20.94 4.45 -7.49
C TRP A 84 -21.79 3.75 -6.45
N ASP A 85 -23.03 4.20 -6.25
CA ASP A 85 -23.98 3.49 -5.41
C ASP A 85 -24.54 2.24 -6.11
N GLN A 86 -25.49 1.56 -5.45
CA GLN A 86 -26.13 0.35 -6.00
C GLN A 86 -27.04 0.64 -7.20
N GLU A 87 -27.41 1.90 -7.42
CA GLU A 87 -28.32 2.36 -8.47
C GLU A 87 -27.56 2.96 -9.66
N GLY A 88 -26.23 3.15 -9.54
CA GLY A 88 -25.35 3.67 -10.57
C GLY A 88 -25.20 5.19 -10.54
N GLU A 89 -25.51 5.85 -9.43
CA GLU A 89 -25.24 7.28 -9.20
C GLU A 89 -23.84 7.51 -8.63
N ARG A 90 -23.24 8.67 -8.95
CA ARG A 90 -21.88 8.99 -8.53
C ARG A 90 -21.86 9.47 -7.08
N LEU A 91 -21.04 8.80 -6.28
CA LEU A 91 -20.71 9.18 -4.91
C LEU A 91 -19.31 9.82 -4.89
N TYR A 92 -19.12 10.86 -4.07
CA TYR A 92 -17.83 11.52 -3.88
C TYR A 92 -17.46 11.51 -2.40
N PHE A 93 -16.28 10.99 -2.08
CA PHE A 93 -15.74 11.03 -0.73
C PHE A 93 -14.83 12.24 -0.58
N ASP A 94 -14.98 13.05 0.46
CA ASP A 94 -14.07 14.18 0.68
C ASP A 94 -12.63 13.70 0.85
N TYR A 95 -12.41 12.70 1.73
CA TYR A 95 -11.11 12.06 1.92
C TYR A 95 -11.24 10.55 2.14
N LEU A 96 -10.39 9.80 1.44
CA LEU A 96 -10.22 8.36 1.62
C LEU A 96 -8.76 8.06 2.00
N GLY A 97 -8.54 7.76 3.28
CA GLY A 97 -7.28 7.28 3.81
C GLY A 97 -7.02 5.83 3.39
N ILE A 98 -5.90 5.60 2.69
CA ILE A 98 -5.50 4.31 2.15
C ILE A 98 -4.22 3.77 2.81
N SER A 99 -4.17 2.45 2.95
CA SER A 99 -2.94 1.75 3.27
C SER A 99 -2.01 1.78 2.06
N SER A 100 -0.81 2.36 2.19
CA SER A 100 0.14 2.44 1.07
C SER A 100 0.63 1.06 0.63
N LEU A 101 0.67 0.09 1.56
CA LEU A 101 1.10 -1.28 1.32
C LEU A 101 0.04 -2.08 0.55
N THR A 102 -1.22 -2.02 0.99
CA THR A 102 -2.29 -2.86 0.45
C THR A 102 -3.18 -2.13 -0.57
N ARG A 103 -3.04 -0.79 -0.68
CA ARG A 103 -3.89 0.10 -1.48
C ARG A 103 -5.38 0.00 -1.15
N THR A 104 -5.69 -0.35 0.09
CA THR A 104 -7.06 -0.56 0.57
C THR A 104 -7.53 0.62 1.42
N PRO A 105 -8.84 0.93 1.43
CA PRO A 105 -9.39 1.96 2.29
C PRO A 105 -9.29 1.54 3.76
N VAL A 106 -8.92 2.50 4.61
CA VAL A 106 -8.75 2.31 6.07
C VAL A 106 -9.52 3.35 6.87
N VAL A 107 -9.53 4.60 6.39
CA VAL A 107 -10.26 5.72 6.99
C VAL A 107 -11.08 6.41 5.89
N LEU A 108 -12.35 6.71 6.16
CA LEU A 108 -13.14 7.64 5.35
C LEU A 108 -13.39 8.89 6.19
N VAL A 109 -13.19 10.08 5.63
CA VAL A 109 -13.52 11.35 6.30
C VAL A 109 -14.42 12.16 5.41
N GLU A 110 -15.59 12.50 5.95
CA GLU A 110 -16.57 13.38 5.36
C GLU A 110 -16.51 14.73 6.08
N ALA A 111 -16.18 15.78 5.33
CA ALA A 111 -16.10 17.14 5.83
C ALA A 111 -17.42 17.88 5.59
N LYS A 112 -17.70 18.85 6.45
CA LYS A 112 -18.83 19.78 6.33
C LYS A 112 -18.34 21.21 6.50
N ALA A 113 -19.11 22.17 6.01
CA ALA A 113 -18.82 23.58 6.25
C ALA A 113 -18.80 23.89 7.76
N TYR A 114 -17.90 24.80 8.16
CA TYR A 114 -17.63 25.08 9.57
C TYR A 114 -18.86 25.54 10.38
N ASP A 115 -19.82 26.20 9.73
CA ASP A 115 -21.06 26.66 10.34
C ASP A 115 -22.11 25.56 10.54
N LYS A 116 -21.92 24.37 9.94
CA LYS A 116 -22.80 23.23 10.14
C LYS A 116 -22.78 22.76 11.60
N GLY A 117 -23.97 22.65 12.17
CA GLY A 117 -24.17 22.31 13.57
C GLY A 117 -23.93 20.83 13.88
N ALA A 118 -23.49 20.57 15.10
CA ALA A 118 -23.35 19.21 15.61
C ALA A 118 -24.72 18.49 15.70
N PRO A 119 -24.75 17.13 15.75
CA PRO A 119 -25.97 16.35 15.85
C PRO A 119 -26.84 16.77 17.05
N ARG A 120 -28.12 17.02 16.81
CA ARG A 120 -29.10 17.36 17.85
C ARG A 120 -30.52 16.99 17.43
N LYS A 121 -31.45 17.03 18.38
CA LYS A 121 -32.89 16.87 18.09
C LYS A 121 -33.43 18.13 17.40
N PRO A 122 -34.48 18.01 16.56
CA PRO A 122 -35.22 19.16 16.06
C PRO A 122 -35.68 20.04 17.22
N HIS A 123 -35.38 21.35 17.15
CA HIS A 123 -35.62 22.33 18.22
C HIS A 123 -35.00 22.01 19.60
N GLY A 124 -34.08 21.05 19.67
CA GLY A 124 -33.35 20.69 20.89
C GLY A 124 -32.11 21.56 21.14
N ALA A 125 -31.69 21.62 22.40
CA ALA A 125 -30.42 22.24 22.81
C ALA A 125 -29.20 21.41 22.36
N SER A 126 -28.01 22.00 22.45
CA SER A 126 -26.75 21.29 22.26
C SER A 126 -26.61 20.14 23.26
N LEU A 127 -26.08 19.02 22.78
CA LEU A 127 -25.93 17.79 23.56
C LEU A 127 -24.50 17.64 24.08
N ASP A 128 -24.36 16.95 25.21
CA ASP A 128 -23.07 16.39 25.61
C ASP A 128 -22.69 15.20 24.71
N ALA A 129 -21.44 14.77 24.78
CA ALA A 129 -20.91 13.70 23.92
C ALA A 129 -21.71 12.39 24.03
N ARG A 130 -22.15 12.01 25.24
CA ARG A 130 -22.89 10.75 25.47
C ARG A 130 -24.29 10.82 24.87
N SER A 131 -25.00 11.90 25.14
CA SER A 131 -26.35 12.14 24.62
C SER A 131 -26.36 12.25 23.09
N MET A 132 -25.28 12.81 22.52
CA MET A 132 -25.06 12.86 21.08
C MET A 132 -24.81 11.44 20.51
N THR A 133 -23.96 10.64 21.14
CA THR A 133 -23.72 9.24 20.77
C THR A 133 -25.03 8.44 20.76
N ASP A 134 -25.86 8.54 21.81
CA ASP A 134 -27.13 7.83 21.90
C ASP A 134 -28.13 8.29 20.82
N LEU A 135 -28.15 9.60 20.50
CA LEU A 135 -28.97 10.14 19.43
C LEU A 135 -28.56 9.61 18.04
N ILE A 136 -27.26 9.60 17.74
CA ILE A 136 -26.73 9.08 16.47
C ILE A 136 -26.97 7.57 16.37
N SER A 137 -26.69 6.81 17.44
CA SER A 137 -26.92 5.37 17.48
C SER A 137 -28.38 5.03 17.18
N GLY A 138 -29.32 5.76 17.81
CA GLY A 138 -30.75 5.63 17.53
C GLY A 138 -31.11 5.95 16.09
N ALA A 139 -30.58 7.05 15.54
CA ALA A 139 -30.83 7.44 14.15
C ALA A 139 -30.32 6.40 13.13
N ILE A 140 -29.14 5.83 13.36
CA ILE A 140 -28.59 4.75 12.52
C ILE A 140 -29.45 3.49 12.65
N ALA A 141 -29.91 3.13 13.85
CA ALA A 141 -30.81 2.00 14.04
C ALA A 141 -32.15 2.21 13.29
N ASP A 142 -32.69 3.43 13.32
CA ASP A 142 -33.89 3.80 12.57
C ASP A 142 -33.68 3.66 11.06
N LEU A 143 -32.55 4.17 10.54
CA LEU A 143 -32.14 4.02 9.13
C LEU A 143 -32.00 2.55 8.72
N LYS A 144 -31.35 1.72 9.53
CA LYS A 144 -31.21 0.27 9.27
C LYS A 144 -32.57 -0.43 9.23
N SER A 145 -33.49 -0.05 10.11
CA SER A 145 -34.84 -0.63 10.20
C SER A 145 -35.82 -0.10 9.13
N GLY A 146 -35.42 0.88 8.32
CA GLY A 146 -36.29 1.53 7.32
C GLY A 146 -37.38 2.41 7.93
N ARG A 147 -37.22 2.86 9.18
CA ARG A 147 -38.14 3.84 9.79
C ARG A 147 -37.96 5.20 9.11
N LYS A 148 -39.08 5.89 8.87
CA LYS A 148 -39.11 7.21 8.21
C LYS A 148 -39.05 8.38 9.18
N GLU A 149 -39.44 8.17 10.42
CA GLU A 149 -39.42 9.19 11.47
C GLU A 149 -38.13 9.03 12.27
N HIS A 150 -37.37 10.12 12.38
CA HIS A 150 -36.10 10.15 13.06
C HIS A 150 -36.08 11.26 14.12
N SER A 151 -35.36 11.02 15.21
CA SER A 151 -35.28 11.96 16.34
C SER A 151 -34.18 13.02 16.18
N ILE A 152 -33.39 12.96 15.11
CA ILE A 152 -32.28 13.86 14.78
C ILE A 152 -32.67 14.83 13.66
N LEU A 153 -31.90 15.91 13.45
CA LEU A 153 -32.08 16.84 12.33
C LEU A 153 -32.09 16.10 10.98
N ALA A 154 -32.94 16.58 10.05
CA ALA A 154 -33.11 15.97 8.73
C ALA A 154 -31.80 15.94 7.92
N GLU A 155 -31.00 17.00 7.98
CA GLU A 155 -29.68 17.06 7.31
C GLU A 155 -28.75 15.92 7.77
N TRP A 156 -28.79 15.60 9.07
CA TRP A 156 -27.99 14.53 9.66
C TRP A 156 -28.47 13.15 9.23
N ILE A 157 -29.77 12.97 8.96
CA ILE A 157 -30.28 11.73 8.37
C ILE A 157 -29.74 11.54 6.97
N THR A 158 -29.69 12.59 6.16
CA THR A 158 -29.06 12.55 4.85
C THR A 158 -27.59 12.15 4.98
N TRP A 159 -26.81 12.84 5.82
CA TRP A 159 -25.38 12.52 5.98
C TRP A 159 -25.14 11.10 6.50
N LEU A 160 -25.95 10.61 7.45
CA LEU A 160 -25.82 9.24 7.95
C LEU A 160 -26.23 8.20 6.90
N SER A 161 -27.19 8.52 6.02
CA SER A 161 -27.53 7.68 4.87
C SER A 161 -26.38 7.64 3.89
N ASP A 162 -25.82 8.80 3.50
CA ASP A 162 -24.69 8.90 2.59
C ASP A 162 -23.50 8.07 3.10
N LEU A 163 -23.15 8.21 4.39
CA LEU A 163 -22.09 7.41 5.01
C LEU A 163 -22.39 5.90 4.98
N ARG A 164 -23.65 5.49 5.18
CA ARG A 164 -24.04 4.07 5.07
C ARG A 164 -23.88 3.57 3.64
N ASP A 165 -24.34 4.35 2.67
CA ASP A 165 -24.26 4.01 1.26
C ASP A 165 -22.80 3.91 0.82
N TYR A 166 -21.95 4.81 1.32
CA TYR A 166 -20.50 4.76 1.15
C TYR A 166 -19.87 3.47 1.68
N VAL A 167 -20.18 3.09 2.92
CA VAL A 167 -19.63 1.84 3.50
C VAL A 167 -20.15 0.63 2.72
N SER A 168 -21.39 0.69 2.21
CA SER A 168 -22.00 -0.40 1.44
C SER A 168 -21.39 -0.56 0.05
N SER A 169 -20.99 0.54 -0.61
CA SER A 169 -20.48 0.54 -1.98
C SER A 169 -19.04 0.03 -2.11
N LEU A 170 -18.30 -0.04 -0.99
CA LEU A 170 -16.95 -0.61 -0.97
C LEU A 170 -16.95 -2.10 -1.35
N SER A 171 -15.87 -2.57 -1.97
CA SER A 171 -15.65 -4.00 -2.21
C SER A 171 -15.59 -4.79 -0.89
N GLU A 172 -15.72 -6.11 -0.95
CA GLU A 172 -15.64 -6.99 0.24
C GLU A 172 -14.39 -6.70 1.08
N LEU A 173 -13.24 -6.55 0.44
CA LEU A 173 -12.03 -6.17 1.15
C LEU A 173 -12.03 -4.74 1.61
N GLY A 174 -12.50 -3.80 0.78
CA GLY A 174 -12.61 -2.41 1.22
C GLY A 174 -13.37 -2.33 2.55
N ARG A 175 -14.45 -3.10 2.69
CA ARG A 175 -15.18 -3.26 3.96
C ARG A 175 -14.36 -3.95 5.05
N SER A 176 -13.63 -5.02 4.74
CA SER A 176 -12.82 -5.76 5.72
C SER A 176 -11.63 -4.95 6.28
N THR A 177 -11.13 -3.97 5.52
CA THR A 177 -9.96 -3.15 5.89
C THR A 177 -10.34 -1.77 6.42
N LEU A 178 -11.56 -1.30 6.15
CA LEU A 178 -12.05 -0.02 6.66
C LEU A 178 -12.17 -0.10 8.20
N ARG A 179 -11.38 0.72 8.90
CA ARG A 179 -11.34 0.76 10.37
C ARG A 179 -12.11 1.92 10.96
N ARG A 180 -12.22 3.03 10.23
CA ARG A 180 -12.87 4.26 10.74
C ARG A 180 -13.67 4.96 9.65
N VAL A 181 -14.80 5.53 10.04
CA VAL A 181 -15.51 6.58 9.30
C VAL A 181 -15.56 7.80 10.19
N VAL A 182 -15.31 8.99 9.65
CA VAL A 182 -15.30 10.25 10.38
C VAL A 182 -16.23 11.24 9.68
N SER A 183 -17.05 11.93 10.46
CA SER A 183 -17.77 13.11 10.00
C SER A 183 -17.32 14.31 10.84
N THR A 184 -17.04 15.45 10.20
CA THR A 184 -16.51 16.63 10.91
C THR A 184 -16.83 17.94 10.20
N ALA A 185 -17.15 18.97 10.98
CA ALA A 185 -17.13 20.38 10.55
C ALA A 185 -15.93 21.15 11.14
N GLY A 186 -14.96 20.43 11.70
CA GLY A 186 -13.80 20.99 12.41
C GLY A 186 -14.12 21.45 13.84
N GLN A 187 -15.26 22.10 14.07
CA GLN A 187 -15.72 22.47 15.41
C GLN A 187 -16.34 21.30 16.20
N TRP A 188 -16.74 20.23 15.54
CA TRP A 188 -17.18 18.98 16.13
C TRP A 188 -16.64 17.81 15.29
N VAL A 189 -16.47 16.65 15.90
CA VAL A 189 -16.00 15.42 15.23
C VAL A 189 -16.84 14.24 15.72
N VAL A 190 -17.29 13.39 14.79
CA VAL A 190 -17.88 12.08 15.09
C VAL A 190 -17.01 11.01 14.45
N VAL A 191 -16.49 10.08 15.26
CA VAL A 191 -15.72 8.92 14.78
C VAL A 191 -16.54 7.65 14.99
N PHE A 192 -16.76 6.92 13.91
CA PHE A 192 -17.35 5.59 13.91
C PHE A 192 -16.24 4.54 13.83
N GLU A 193 -16.09 3.76 14.90
CA GLU A 193 -15.21 2.61 15.00
C GLU A 193 -15.92 1.36 14.47
N GLU A 194 -15.22 0.49 13.75
CA GLU A 194 -15.81 -0.67 13.06
C GLU A 194 -17.04 -0.33 12.18
N PRO A 195 -16.86 0.44 11.09
CA PRO A 195 -17.96 1.01 10.31
C PRO A 195 -18.92 -0.04 9.72
N VAL A 196 -18.44 -1.24 9.40
CA VAL A 196 -19.29 -2.33 8.93
C VAL A 196 -20.31 -2.72 10.02
N MET A 197 -19.88 -2.87 11.26
CA MET A 197 -20.78 -3.15 12.38
C MET A 197 -21.73 -1.98 12.64
N VAL A 198 -21.22 -0.75 12.56
CA VAL A 198 -22.02 0.45 12.81
C VAL A 198 -23.10 0.63 11.76
N PHE A 199 -22.80 0.49 10.47
CA PHE A 199 -23.70 0.87 9.38
C PHE A 199 -24.39 -0.28 8.66
N LEU A 200 -23.79 -1.48 8.62
CA LEU A 200 -24.27 -2.59 7.80
C LEU A 200 -24.83 -3.77 8.61
N ASP A 201 -24.28 -4.08 9.78
CA ASP A 201 -24.77 -5.21 10.59
C ASP A 201 -26.20 -5.00 11.09
N ASP A 202 -26.90 -6.09 11.35
CA ASP A 202 -28.25 -6.06 11.89
C ASP A 202 -28.31 -5.49 13.31
N GLY A 203 -29.35 -4.68 13.57
CA GLY A 203 -29.62 -4.12 14.90
C GLY A 203 -28.95 -2.77 15.19
N PRO A 204 -29.18 -2.23 16.41
CA PRO A 204 -28.65 -0.93 16.80
C PRO A 204 -27.12 -0.98 16.93
N PRO A 205 -26.40 0.05 16.45
CA PRO A 205 -24.94 0.07 16.56
C PRO A 205 -24.52 0.18 18.03
N PRO A 206 -23.48 -0.54 18.46
CA PRO A 206 -22.96 -0.42 19.82
C PRO A 206 -22.50 1.02 20.10
N SER A 207 -23.04 1.66 21.14
CA SER A 207 -22.67 3.06 21.48
C SER A 207 -21.17 3.24 21.73
N GLY A 208 -20.46 2.19 22.16
CA GLY A 208 -19.00 2.21 22.36
C GLY A 208 -18.19 2.39 21.07
N PHE A 209 -18.82 2.25 19.90
CA PHE A 209 -18.20 2.46 18.60
C PHE A 209 -18.48 3.83 17.99
N ILE A 210 -19.23 4.69 18.68
CA ILE A 210 -19.56 6.04 18.20
C ILE A 210 -18.98 7.07 19.18
N HIS A 211 -17.88 7.70 18.77
CA HIS A 211 -17.14 8.65 19.58
C HIS A 211 -17.43 10.08 19.13
N CYS A 212 -18.20 10.80 19.94
CA CYS A 212 -18.56 12.19 19.67
C CYS A 212 -17.65 13.18 20.41
N PHE A 213 -17.23 14.22 19.69
CA PHE A 213 -16.54 15.40 20.21
C PHE A 213 -17.36 16.63 19.81
N VAL A 214 -17.93 17.31 20.80
CA VAL A 214 -19.08 18.21 20.55
C VAL A 214 -18.71 19.68 20.31
N SER A 215 -17.45 20.04 20.56
CA SER A 215 -16.90 21.39 20.39
C SER A 215 -15.38 21.34 20.23
N PHE A 216 -14.76 22.43 19.73
CA PHE A 216 -13.30 22.54 19.69
C PHE A 216 -12.65 22.33 21.07
N THR A 217 -13.23 22.89 22.14
CA THR A 217 -12.72 22.68 23.51
C THR A 217 -12.72 21.20 23.88
N ASP A 218 -13.80 20.48 23.58
CA ASP A 218 -13.91 19.04 23.83
C ASP A 218 -12.91 18.23 22.99
N ILE A 219 -12.72 18.59 21.71
CA ILE A 219 -11.69 18.00 20.84
C ILE A 219 -10.30 18.23 21.42
N PHE A 220 -10.00 19.45 21.88
CA PHE A 220 -8.69 19.82 22.41
C PHE A 220 -8.38 19.12 23.74
N ASP A 221 -9.35 19.08 24.65
CA ASP A 221 -9.22 18.44 25.96
C ASP A 221 -9.10 16.91 25.84
N ARG A 222 -9.80 16.31 24.86
CA ARG A 222 -9.75 14.87 24.56
C ARG A 222 -8.88 14.53 23.34
N SER A 223 -7.91 15.40 23.02
CA SER A 223 -7.04 15.23 21.85
C SER A 223 -6.26 13.92 21.87
N ALA A 224 -5.88 13.41 23.05
CA ALA A 224 -5.25 12.10 23.19
C ALA A 224 -6.16 10.95 22.68
N THR A 225 -7.45 10.99 23.02
CA THR A 225 -8.43 10.00 22.57
C THR A 225 -8.64 10.09 21.06
N LEU A 226 -8.80 11.30 20.51
CA LEU A 226 -8.94 11.49 19.07
C LEU A 226 -7.70 10.98 18.31
N PHE A 227 -6.50 11.29 18.82
CA PHE A 227 -5.25 10.79 18.28
C PHE A 227 -5.20 9.26 18.28
N GLN A 228 -5.54 8.62 19.39
CA GLN A 228 -5.55 7.15 19.49
C GLN A 228 -6.55 6.49 18.52
N LEU A 229 -7.66 7.16 18.24
CA LEU A 229 -8.68 6.68 17.32
C LEU A 229 -8.27 6.79 15.85
N LEU A 230 -7.53 7.85 15.47
CA LEU A 230 -7.34 8.23 14.06
C LEU A 230 -5.88 8.25 13.58
N HIS A 231 -4.89 8.21 14.46
CA HIS A 231 -3.48 8.29 14.08
C HIS A 231 -3.11 7.15 13.13
N ARG A 232 -2.58 7.49 11.94
CA ARG A 232 -2.38 6.55 10.83
C ARG A 232 -1.59 5.29 11.22
N PRO A 233 -0.43 5.37 11.91
CA PRO A 233 0.29 4.18 12.38
C PRO A 233 -0.47 3.20 13.28
N ARG A 234 -1.62 3.61 13.85
CA ARG A 234 -2.48 2.72 14.64
C ARG A 234 -3.50 1.97 13.80
N LEU A 235 -3.80 2.49 12.61
CA LEU A 235 -4.83 1.96 11.70
C LEU A 235 -4.24 1.26 10.48
N VAL A 236 -3.04 1.68 10.08
CA VAL A 236 -2.29 1.16 8.95
C VAL A 236 -0.95 0.66 9.48
N ASP A 237 -0.51 -0.49 8.97
CA ASP A 237 0.87 -0.90 9.15
C ASP A 237 1.79 0.02 8.34
N THR A 238 2.48 0.93 9.04
CA THR A 238 3.39 1.91 8.46
C THR A 238 4.83 1.42 8.41
N LEU A 239 5.13 0.22 8.91
CA LEU A 239 6.50 -0.27 8.91
C LEU A 239 6.97 -0.53 7.47
N PRO A 240 8.11 0.04 7.06
CA PRO A 240 8.64 -0.15 5.72
C PRO A 240 9.00 -1.62 5.51
N LEU A 241 8.92 -2.08 4.26
CA LEU A 241 9.35 -3.43 3.91
C LEU A 241 10.86 -3.60 4.06
N LEU A 242 11.63 -2.53 3.82
CA LEU A 242 13.09 -2.53 3.87
C LEU A 242 13.58 -1.83 5.14
N PHE A 243 14.54 -2.46 5.80
CA PHE A 243 15.26 -1.91 6.94
C PHE A 243 16.77 -1.94 6.70
N THR A 244 17.48 -0.95 7.24
CA THR A 244 18.90 -1.12 7.53
C THR A 244 19.07 -2.00 8.77
N ARG A 245 20.32 -2.39 9.06
CA ARG A 245 20.66 -3.08 10.31
C ARG A 245 20.22 -2.30 11.56
N GLY A 246 20.39 -0.98 11.55
CA GLY A 246 20.03 -0.13 12.69
C GLY A 246 18.53 -0.07 12.90
N ASP A 247 17.78 0.17 11.81
CA ASP A 247 16.32 0.25 11.87
C ASP A 247 15.71 -1.07 12.35
N ALA A 248 16.25 -2.20 11.88
CA ALA A 248 15.77 -3.53 12.30
C ALA A 248 15.88 -3.72 13.82
N ALA A 249 16.96 -3.24 14.45
CA ALA A 249 17.12 -3.33 15.91
C ALA A 249 16.14 -2.43 16.68
N GLU A 250 15.71 -1.32 16.07
CA GLU A 250 14.76 -0.37 16.67
C GLU A 250 13.31 -0.85 16.52
N PHE A 251 12.94 -1.38 15.35
CA PHE A 251 11.54 -1.65 14.99
C PHE A 251 11.12 -3.12 15.10
N LEU A 252 12.06 -4.08 15.03
CA LEU A 252 11.72 -5.50 15.10
C LEU A 252 12.02 -6.07 16.48
N ALA A 253 10.97 -6.55 17.14
CA ALA A 253 11.13 -7.27 18.40
C ALA A 253 11.71 -8.67 18.14
N PRO A 254 12.86 -9.05 18.71
CA PRO A 254 13.50 -10.33 18.41
C PRO A 254 12.62 -11.57 18.60
N HIS A 255 11.74 -11.54 19.61
CA HIS A 255 10.87 -12.65 19.97
C HIS A 255 9.69 -12.85 19.00
N THR A 256 9.37 -11.86 18.16
CA THR A 256 8.28 -11.95 17.17
C THR A 256 8.76 -12.54 15.85
N ILE A 257 10.07 -12.70 15.65
CA ILE A 257 10.66 -13.27 14.43
C ILE A 257 10.43 -14.79 14.43
N ALA A 258 9.55 -15.28 13.58
CA ALA A 258 9.26 -16.71 13.46
C ALA A 258 10.37 -17.48 12.72
N GLY A 259 11.05 -16.81 11.78
CA GLY A 259 12.12 -17.38 10.96
C GLY A 259 12.62 -16.38 9.92
N TYR A 260 13.57 -16.80 9.10
CA TYR A 260 14.09 -15.96 8.02
C TYR A 260 14.44 -16.75 6.77
N PHE A 261 14.57 -16.02 5.68
CA PHE A 261 15.02 -16.48 4.37
C PHE A 261 16.17 -15.57 3.93
N ARG A 262 17.09 -16.10 3.14
CA ARG A 262 18.08 -15.29 2.42
C ARG A 262 17.42 -14.63 1.23
N GLY A 263 17.99 -13.50 0.85
CA GLY A 263 17.60 -12.75 -0.32
C GLY A 263 18.71 -11.84 -0.81
N VAL A 264 18.40 -11.13 -1.88
CA VAL A 264 19.28 -10.14 -2.49
C VAL A 264 18.45 -8.96 -2.96
N LEU A 265 18.91 -7.75 -2.66
CA LEU A 265 18.41 -6.54 -3.31
C LEU A 265 19.21 -6.33 -4.60
N VAL A 266 18.50 -6.27 -5.72
CA VAL A 266 19.07 -6.07 -7.06
C VAL A 266 18.69 -4.67 -7.53
N ALA A 267 19.67 -3.79 -7.66
CA ALA A 267 19.47 -2.42 -8.14
C ALA A 267 20.10 -2.24 -9.51
N THR A 268 19.32 -1.84 -10.51
CA THR A 268 19.82 -1.59 -11.87
C THR A 268 19.92 -0.09 -12.12
N ARG A 269 21.09 0.37 -12.58
CA ARG A 269 21.33 1.77 -12.96
C ARG A 269 22.06 1.83 -14.29
N GLU A 270 21.76 2.84 -15.10
CA GLU A 270 22.61 3.16 -16.24
C GLU A 270 23.95 3.72 -15.75
N SER A 271 25.04 3.19 -16.29
CA SER A 271 26.40 3.63 -16.01
C SER A 271 27.20 3.74 -17.31
N GLY A 272 28.39 4.35 -17.23
CA GLY A 272 29.30 4.53 -18.36
C GLY A 272 29.39 5.97 -18.87
N PRO A 273 30.34 6.23 -19.79
CA PRO A 273 30.55 7.56 -20.37
C PRO A 273 29.39 7.98 -21.29
N ARG A 274 29.22 9.29 -21.50
CA ARG A 274 28.17 9.94 -22.33
C ARG A 274 27.89 9.35 -23.72
N ARG A 275 28.79 8.54 -24.28
CA ARG A 275 28.67 7.95 -25.62
C ARG A 275 28.49 6.43 -25.61
N ARG A 276 28.51 5.81 -24.43
CA ARG A 276 28.35 4.36 -24.24
C ARG A 276 27.79 4.09 -22.85
N HIS A 277 26.46 4.09 -22.77
CA HIS A 277 25.72 3.71 -21.57
C HIS A 277 25.53 2.19 -21.54
N TYR A 278 25.63 1.60 -20.36
CA TYR A 278 25.33 0.18 -20.14
C TYR A 278 24.71 -0.01 -18.75
N PRO A 279 23.83 -1.01 -18.58
CA PRO A 279 23.24 -1.29 -17.28
C PRO A 279 24.30 -1.85 -16.33
N THR A 280 24.30 -1.35 -15.10
CA THR A 280 25.06 -1.90 -13.98
C THR A 280 24.08 -2.40 -12.94
N ARG A 281 24.22 -3.68 -12.56
CA ARG A 281 23.36 -4.33 -11.56
C ARG A 281 24.12 -4.54 -10.28
N THR A 282 23.79 -3.76 -9.26
CA THR A 282 24.35 -3.92 -7.92
C THR A 282 23.58 -4.99 -7.15
N LEU A 283 24.30 -5.83 -6.42
CA LEU A 283 23.79 -6.93 -5.62
C LEU A 283 24.11 -6.67 -4.14
N LEU A 284 23.08 -6.55 -3.31
CA LEU A 284 23.23 -6.35 -1.87
C LEU A 284 22.60 -7.53 -1.11
N PRO A 285 23.34 -8.23 -0.22
CA PRO A 285 22.77 -9.26 0.63
C PRO A 285 21.57 -8.75 1.44
N ALA A 286 20.54 -9.58 1.57
CA ALA A 286 19.38 -9.29 2.41
C ALA A 286 18.96 -10.52 3.21
N LEU A 287 18.49 -10.31 4.45
CA LEU A 287 17.72 -11.32 5.18
C LEU A 287 16.26 -10.89 5.21
N VAL A 288 15.37 -11.79 4.78
CA VAL A 288 13.92 -11.59 4.84
C VAL A 288 13.37 -12.34 6.04
N VAL A 289 13.07 -11.61 7.10
CA VAL A 289 12.53 -12.15 8.36
C VAL A 289 11.01 -12.15 8.33
N ILE A 290 10.38 -13.16 8.93
CA ILE A 290 8.93 -13.18 9.16
C ILE A 290 8.69 -12.75 10.61
N SER A 291 8.05 -11.60 10.81
CA SER A 291 7.68 -11.10 12.13
C SER A 291 6.19 -10.82 12.16
N VAL A 292 5.46 -11.42 13.11
CA VAL A 292 3.99 -11.30 13.21
C VAL A 292 3.31 -11.60 11.86
N ASP A 293 3.69 -12.72 11.25
CA ASP A 293 3.20 -13.19 9.94
C ASP A 293 3.45 -12.27 8.73
N ARG A 294 4.27 -11.23 8.89
CA ARG A 294 4.66 -10.31 7.80
C ARG A 294 6.15 -10.45 7.44
N PRO A 295 6.51 -10.48 6.14
CA PRO A 295 7.90 -10.43 5.72
C PRO A 295 8.47 -9.00 5.80
N PHE A 296 9.66 -8.87 6.35
CA PHE A 296 10.49 -7.66 6.35
C PHE A 296 11.88 -8.01 5.84
N ALA A 297 12.49 -7.16 5.04
CA ALA A 297 13.85 -7.36 4.54
C ALA A 297 14.83 -6.41 5.19
N ILE A 298 15.92 -6.98 5.69
CA ILE A 298 17.03 -6.25 6.29
C ILE A 298 18.19 -6.35 5.32
N VAL A 299 18.62 -5.22 4.76
CA VAL A 299 19.60 -5.17 3.65
C VAL A 299 20.95 -4.67 4.15
N ASP A 300 22.03 -5.28 3.67
CA ASP A 300 23.39 -4.84 3.98
C ASP A 300 23.87 -3.72 3.05
N PHE A 301 23.48 -2.49 3.34
CA PHE A 301 23.99 -1.31 2.63
C PHE A 301 25.46 -0.99 2.95
N GLY A 302 26.07 -1.63 3.95
CA GLY A 302 27.45 -1.35 4.39
C GLY A 302 28.52 -2.25 3.77
N GLY A 303 28.13 -3.36 3.13
CA GLY A 303 29.02 -4.45 2.70
C GLY A 303 29.91 -4.19 1.48
N GLY A 304 30.07 -2.93 1.05
CA GLY A 304 30.76 -2.57 -0.20
C GLY A 304 29.96 -2.98 -1.45
N LEU A 305 30.18 -2.30 -2.57
CA LEU A 305 29.46 -2.60 -3.81
C LEU A 305 29.92 -3.95 -4.38
N LEU A 306 28.94 -4.76 -4.79
CA LEU A 306 29.14 -5.97 -5.57
C LEU A 306 28.22 -5.88 -6.78
N GLU A 307 28.71 -6.25 -7.96
CA GLU A 307 27.98 -6.10 -9.21
C GLU A 307 27.84 -7.44 -9.94
N ASP A 308 26.68 -7.67 -10.56
CA ASP A 308 26.50 -8.74 -11.55
C ASP A 308 27.47 -8.48 -12.70
N PRO A 309 28.35 -9.43 -13.06
CA PRO A 309 29.44 -9.12 -13.97
C PRO A 309 28.97 -9.01 -15.42
N LEU A 310 29.53 -8.05 -16.16
CA LEU A 310 29.37 -7.99 -17.62
C LEU A 310 29.99 -9.21 -18.31
N ASP A 311 31.10 -9.71 -17.78
CA ASP A 311 31.77 -10.93 -18.24
C ASP A 311 31.19 -12.15 -17.50
N PRO A 312 30.45 -13.04 -18.20
CA PRO A 312 29.77 -14.18 -17.58
C PRO A 312 30.75 -15.18 -16.93
N THR A 313 32.01 -15.22 -17.36
CA THR A 313 33.02 -16.13 -16.78
C THR A 313 33.36 -15.78 -15.33
N LYS A 314 33.06 -14.56 -14.90
CA LYS A 314 33.27 -14.07 -13.52
C LYS A 314 32.07 -14.27 -12.61
N LEU A 315 30.94 -14.73 -13.14
CA LEU A 315 29.73 -14.97 -12.35
C LEU A 315 29.96 -15.94 -11.17
N PRO A 316 30.73 -17.04 -11.30
CA PRO A 316 31.03 -17.91 -10.16
C PRO A 316 31.75 -17.18 -9.02
N ASP A 317 32.71 -16.31 -9.34
CA ASP A 317 33.48 -15.53 -8.35
C ASP A 317 32.58 -14.54 -7.62
N VAL A 318 31.69 -13.85 -8.36
CA VAL A 318 30.72 -12.92 -7.78
C VAL A 318 29.72 -13.64 -6.87
N ILE A 319 29.23 -14.82 -7.26
CA ILE A 319 28.35 -15.64 -6.41
C ILE A 319 29.09 -16.05 -5.14
N GLN A 320 30.35 -16.47 -5.23
CA GLN A 320 31.14 -16.89 -4.07
C GLN A 320 31.41 -15.72 -3.12
N GLU A 321 31.69 -14.53 -3.66
CA GLU A 321 31.85 -13.30 -2.88
C GLU A 321 30.53 -12.93 -2.18
N LEU A 322 29.39 -13.02 -2.88
CA LEU A 322 28.08 -12.75 -2.30
C LEU A 322 27.75 -13.75 -1.17
N VAL A 323 28.08 -15.03 -1.35
CA VAL A 323 27.92 -16.05 -0.30
C VAL A 323 28.76 -15.70 0.93
N THR A 324 30.00 -15.26 0.74
CA THR A 324 30.91 -14.88 1.83
C THR A 324 30.38 -13.67 2.59
N ARG A 325 30.08 -12.57 1.88
CA ARG A 325 29.53 -11.35 2.48
C ARG A 325 28.19 -11.58 3.14
N GLY A 326 27.29 -12.28 2.45
CA GLY A 326 25.96 -12.60 2.96
C GLY A 326 26.03 -13.44 4.24
N SER A 327 26.88 -14.47 4.28
CA SER A 327 27.01 -15.33 5.46
C SER A 327 27.59 -14.59 6.68
N ASP A 328 28.52 -13.66 6.46
CA ASP A 328 29.02 -12.81 7.54
C ASP A 328 27.98 -11.78 8.01
N PHE A 329 27.24 -11.18 7.08
CA PHE A 329 26.10 -10.32 7.38
C PHE A 329 25.02 -11.05 8.18
N GLU A 330 24.65 -12.26 7.78
CA GLU A 330 23.67 -13.11 8.46
C GLU A 330 24.09 -13.39 9.90
N ARG A 331 25.35 -13.80 10.11
CA ARG A 331 25.88 -14.06 11.45
C ARG A 331 25.83 -12.82 12.34
N GLN A 332 26.26 -11.67 11.81
CA GLN A 332 26.25 -10.41 12.56
C GLN A 332 24.83 -9.95 12.91
N LEU A 333 23.90 -10.06 11.96
CA LEU A 333 22.52 -9.63 12.14
C LEU A 333 21.78 -10.54 13.13
N LEU A 334 21.91 -11.86 13.02
CA LEU A 334 21.32 -12.79 13.98
C LEU A 334 21.92 -12.63 15.38
N GLN A 335 23.22 -12.34 15.49
CA GLN A 335 23.85 -12.01 16.78
C GLN A 335 23.27 -10.73 17.38
N MET A 336 23.11 -9.68 16.59
CA MET A 336 22.54 -8.39 17.01
C MET A 336 21.09 -8.54 17.48
N LEU A 337 20.29 -9.32 16.75
CA LEU A 337 18.90 -9.62 17.12
C LEU A 337 18.80 -10.64 18.27
N GLY A 338 19.90 -11.26 18.70
CA GLY A 338 19.87 -12.31 19.72
C GLY A 338 19.16 -13.59 19.26
N ARG A 339 19.17 -13.88 17.95
CA ARG A 339 18.45 -14.98 17.29
C ARG A 339 19.38 -15.97 16.58
N LEU A 340 20.51 -16.30 17.20
CA LEU A 340 21.44 -17.32 16.70
C LEU A 340 20.85 -18.74 16.67
N ASP A 341 19.67 -18.95 17.25
CA ASP A 341 18.87 -20.18 17.18
C ASP A 341 18.25 -20.41 15.79
N LEU A 342 18.09 -19.35 14.99
CA LEU A 342 17.45 -19.44 13.69
C LEU A 342 18.41 -19.95 12.60
N VAL A 343 17.82 -20.63 11.62
CA VAL A 343 18.46 -21.01 10.36
C VAL A 343 17.62 -20.56 9.18
N ALA A 344 18.27 -20.33 8.03
CA ALA A 344 17.59 -19.94 6.81
C ALA A 344 16.61 -21.03 6.38
N ARG A 345 15.37 -20.65 6.06
CA ARG A 345 14.32 -21.59 5.67
C ARG A 345 14.32 -21.86 4.16
N PRO A 346 13.89 -23.07 3.74
CA PRO A 346 13.70 -23.39 2.32
C PRO A 346 12.71 -22.44 1.66
N LEU A 347 12.95 -22.09 0.40
CA LEU A 347 12.11 -21.16 -0.36
C LEU A 347 10.62 -21.58 -0.42
N LEU A 348 10.33 -22.88 -0.37
CA LEU A 348 8.97 -23.43 -0.37
C LEU A 348 8.14 -23.02 0.87
N GLU A 349 8.82 -22.71 1.98
CA GLU A 349 8.17 -22.25 3.21
C GLU A 349 7.91 -20.74 3.22
N PHE A 350 8.40 -20.01 2.23
CA PHE A 350 8.18 -18.57 2.18
C PHE A 350 6.70 -18.29 1.87
N PRO A 351 5.98 -17.53 2.71
CA PRO A 351 4.57 -17.22 2.48
C PRO A 351 4.33 -16.37 1.22
N GLY A 352 5.40 -15.86 0.61
CA GLY A 352 5.35 -14.84 -0.42
C GLY A 352 5.47 -13.46 0.20
N PHE A 353 6.04 -12.52 -0.54
CA PHE A 353 5.60 -11.14 -0.39
C PHE A 353 4.12 -11.15 -0.73
N CYS A 354 3.31 -10.48 0.08
CA CYS A 354 1.89 -10.34 -0.22
C CYS A 354 1.75 -9.92 -1.69
N SER A 355 1.37 -10.87 -2.55
CA SER A 355 0.70 -10.51 -3.78
C SER A 355 -0.61 -9.98 -3.33
N ASP A 356 -0.93 -8.79 -3.82
CA ASP A 356 -2.29 -8.43 -4.10
C ASP A 356 -3.11 -9.69 -4.44
N SER A 357 -3.95 -10.13 -3.51
CA SER A 357 -5.27 -10.64 -3.86
C SER A 357 -6.18 -9.49 -4.30
N TRP A 358 -5.63 -8.46 -4.98
CA TRP A 358 -6.26 -7.20 -5.42
C TRP A 358 -5.76 -6.69 -6.77
N ARG A 359 -5.07 -7.55 -7.53
CA ARG A 359 -4.70 -7.29 -8.92
C ARG A 359 -4.97 -8.51 -9.78
N ASP A 360 -6.23 -8.89 -9.83
CA ASP A 360 -6.88 -8.96 -11.14
C ASP A 360 -7.80 -7.74 -11.20
N GLU A 361 -7.80 -7.03 -12.32
CA GLU A 361 -8.47 -5.74 -12.56
C GLU A 361 -7.77 -4.48 -11.99
N VAL A 362 -6.66 -4.12 -12.64
CA VAL A 362 -6.68 -2.79 -13.26
C VAL A 362 -7.76 -2.85 -14.35
N ALA A 363 -9.02 -2.68 -13.94
CA ALA A 363 -10.11 -2.44 -14.86
C ALA A 363 -9.86 -1.06 -15.48
N GLN A 364 -9.28 -1.06 -16.68
CA GLN A 364 -9.73 -0.07 -17.64
C GLN A 364 -11.23 -0.33 -17.90
N PRO A 365 -12.01 0.74 -18.07
CA PRO A 365 -13.45 0.72 -17.95
C PRO A 365 -14.05 -0.15 -19.06
N THR A 366 -14.67 -1.25 -18.68
CA THR A 366 -15.52 -2.01 -19.60
C THR A 366 -16.91 -2.11 -19.01
N THR A 367 -17.85 -1.51 -19.73
CA THR A 367 -19.31 -1.56 -19.56
C THR A 367 -19.82 -2.90 -19.02
N ILE A 368 -20.62 -2.85 -17.95
CA ILE A 368 -21.29 -4.02 -17.37
C ILE A 368 -22.46 -4.42 -18.27
N ALA A 369 -22.28 -5.52 -18.99
CA ALA A 369 -23.39 -6.37 -19.38
C ALA A 369 -22.93 -7.83 -19.33
N ALA A 370 -23.74 -8.65 -18.63
CA ALA A 370 -23.69 -10.10 -18.50
C ALA A 370 -22.73 -10.69 -17.44
N VAL A 371 -23.25 -10.82 -16.21
CA VAL A 371 -22.88 -11.95 -15.34
C VAL A 371 -23.99 -12.98 -15.44
N ALA A 372 -23.70 -14.11 -16.07
CA ALA A 372 -24.39 -15.36 -15.80
C ALA A 372 -23.38 -16.50 -15.82
N ALA A 373 -23.31 -17.19 -14.69
CA ALA A 373 -22.67 -18.48 -14.45
C ALA A 373 -21.13 -18.53 -14.38
N ALA A 374 -20.60 -18.63 -13.16
CA ALA A 374 -19.91 -19.84 -12.67
C ALA A 374 -19.39 -19.59 -11.24
N GLY A 375 -19.72 -20.51 -10.31
CA GLY A 375 -19.03 -20.56 -9.03
C GLY A 375 -17.57 -20.96 -9.24
N GLN A 376 -16.64 -20.15 -8.75
CA GLN A 376 -15.22 -20.47 -8.76
C GLN A 376 -14.71 -20.57 -7.31
N GLN A 377 -14.15 -21.74 -7.00
CA GLN A 377 -13.28 -21.92 -5.84
C GLN A 377 -12.16 -20.89 -5.91
N VAL A 378 -11.92 -20.17 -4.81
CA VAL A 378 -10.80 -19.23 -4.69
C VAL A 378 -9.49 -20.02 -4.76
N GLU A 379 -8.85 -20.04 -5.93
CA GLU A 379 -7.48 -20.56 -6.08
C GLU A 379 -6.54 -19.74 -5.22
N LYS A 380 -5.84 -20.40 -4.29
CA LYS A 380 -4.81 -19.79 -3.45
C LYS A 380 -3.68 -19.30 -4.36
N GLN A 381 -3.57 -17.98 -4.57
CA GLN A 381 -2.55 -17.38 -5.42
C GLN A 381 -1.14 -17.88 -5.07
N ALA A 382 -0.33 -18.16 -6.10
CA ALA A 382 1.03 -18.62 -5.92
C ALA A 382 1.91 -17.54 -5.26
N PRO A 383 2.82 -17.90 -4.33
CA PRO A 383 3.66 -16.94 -3.63
C PRO A 383 4.52 -16.09 -4.59
N ARG A 384 4.65 -14.80 -4.28
CA ARG A 384 5.57 -13.87 -4.95
C ARG A 384 6.90 -13.85 -4.24
N PHE A 385 7.98 -14.10 -4.98
CA PHE A 385 9.35 -14.11 -4.46
C PHE A 385 10.14 -12.86 -4.82
N VAL A 386 9.61 -12.02 -5.71
CA VAL A 386 10.25 -10.80 -6.21
C VAL A 386 9.28 -9.63 -6.11
N ILE A 387 9.74 -8.52 -5.52
CA ILE A 387 8.95 -7.30 -5.37
C ILE A 387 9.80 -6.07 -5.71
N HIS A 388 9.19 -5.11 -6.39
CA HIS A 388 9.82 -3.82 -6.67
C HIS A 388 9.77 -2.94 -5.41
N VAL A 389 10.91 -2.38 -5.02
CA VAL A 389 11.07 -1.60 -3.78
C VAL A 389 11.70 -0.23 -4.01
N GLY A 390 12.17 0.05 -5.23
CA GLY A 390 12.74 1.35 -5.59
C GLY A 390 11.65 2.41 -5.86
N GLU A 391 11.97 3.66 -5.58
CA GLU A 391 11.10 4.79 -5.95
C GLU A 391 11.41 5.31 -7.35
N ARG A 392 12.70 5.42 -7.69
CA ARG A 392 13.18 6.10 -8.90
C ARG A 392 13.92 5.19 -9.89
N TYR A 393 14.53 4.12 -9.40
CA TYR A 393 15.30 3.17 -10.20
C TYR A 393 14.71 1.76 -10.07
N PRO A 394 14.94 0.87 -11.05
CA PRO A 394 14.55 -0.53 -10.94
C PRO A 394 15.33 -1.21 -9.81
N GLU A 395 14.74 -1.25 -8.62
CA GLU A 395 15.26 -1.93 -7.44
C GLU A 395 14.28 -3.01 -7.02
N TYR A 396 14.75 -4.25 -6.94
CA TYR A 396 13.93 -5.40 -6.64
C TYR A 396 14.53 -6.20 -5.49
N LEU A 397 13.69 -6.51 -4.50
CA LEU A 397 14.01 -7.46 -3.46
C LEU A 397 13.63 -8.86 -3.93
N VAL A 398 14.58 -9.79 -3.83
CA VAL A 398 14.47 -11.17 -4.33
C VAL A 398 14.68 -12.14 -3.17
N VAL A 399 13.69 -12.98 -2.86
CA VAL A 399 13.79 -14.00 -1.80
C VAL A 399 14.23 -15.32 -2.39
N THR A 400 15.37 -15.81 -1.94
CA THR A 400 16.08 -16.95 -2.52
C THR A 400 16.11 -18.16 -1.59
N GLY A 401 15.48 -18.07 -0.41
CA GLY A 401 15.34 -19.17 0.55
C GLY A 401 16.66 -19.44 1.26
N GLU A 402 17.33 -20.53 0.88
CA GLU A 402 18.62 -20.92 1.46
C GLU A 402 19.82 -20.43 0.63
N HIS A 403 19.58 -19.93 -0.58
CA HIS A 403 20.62 -19.41 -1.47
C HIS A 403 20.81 -17.91 -1.29
N TRP A 404 21.96 -17.38 -1.69
CA TRP A 404 22.23 -15.92 -1.69
C TRP A 404 21.94 -15.23 -3.03
N PHE A 405 21.78 -16.00 -4.11
CA PHE A 405 21.51 -15.44 -5.44
C PHE A 405 20.51 -16.28 -6.22
N TYR A 406 19.77 -15.64 -7.14
CA TYR A 406 18.76 -16.31 -7.95
C TYR A 406 19.31 -16.96 -9.22
N LYS A 407 20.50 -16.54 -9.68
CA LYS A 407 21.24 -17.19 -10.76
C LYS A 407 22.15 -18.27 -10.20
N THR A 408 22.28 -19.37 -10.93
CA THR A 408 23.31 -20.38 -10.67
C THR A 408 24.52 -20.09 -11.57
N ALA A 409 25.71 -20.41 -11.07
CA ALA A 409 26.96 -20.26 -11.82
C ALA A 409 26.97 -21.11 -13.10
N THR A 410 26.33 -22.28 -13.04
CA THR A 410 26.18 -23.21 -14.15
C THR A 410 24.72 -23.63 -14.31
N PRO A 411 24.20 -23.74 -15.55
CA PRO A 411 22.87 -24.28 -15.79
C PRO A 411 22.76 -25.74 -15.34
N LEU A 412 21.61 -26.11 -14.80
CA LEU A 412 21.27 -27.49 -14.47
C LEU A 412 20.92 -28.30 -15.72
N GLY A 413 21.53 -29.47 -15.89
CA GLY A 413 21.26 -30.39 -17.00
C GLY A 413 22.31 -30.30 -18.09
N SER A 414 21.98 -30.80 -19.28
CA SER A 414 22.90 -30.82 -20.43
C SER A 414 22.89 -29.50 -21.22
N VAL A 415 23.93 -29.28 -22.03
CA VAL A 415 24.11 -28.04 -22.80
C VAL A 415 22.94 -27.82 -23.76
N CYS A 416 22.24 -26.71 -23.58
CA CYS A 416 21.13 -26.30 -24.43
C CYS A 416 21.66 -25.49 -25.61
N LYS A 417 21.31 -25.91 -26.83
CA LYS A 417 21.72 -25.21 -28.05
C LYS A 417 20.98 -23.89 -28.26
N PHE A 418 19.86 -23.67 -27.56
CA PHE A 418 19.05 -22.45 -27.66
C PHE A 418 19.55 -21.31 -26.77
N HIS A 419 20.73 -21.44 -26.15
CA HIS A 419 21.44 -20.32 -25.55
C HIS A 419 22.03 -19.37 -26.61
N ASP A 420 22.19 -19.86 -27.85
CA ASP A 420 22.72 -19.12 -28.98
C ASP A 420 21.60 -18.77 -29.98
N TRP A 421 21.48 -17.47 -30.31
CA TRP A 421 20.46 -16.96 -31.22
C TRP A 421 20.57 -17.51 -32.64
N PRO A 422 21.76 -17.61 -33.28
CA PRO A 422 21.90 -18.28 -34.58
C PRO A 422 21.23 -19.65 -34.61
N HIS A 423 21.49 -20.51 -33.63
CA HIS A 423 20.88 -21.84 -33.59
C HIS A 423 19.36 -21.78 -33.36
N ALA A 424 18.89 -20.90 -32.48
CA ALA A 424 17.45 -20.70 -32.27
C ALA A 424 16.75 -20.18 -33.54
N LYS A 425 17.42 -19.34 -34.34
CA LYS A 425 16.90 -18.79 -35.60
C LYS A 425 16.82 -19.84 -36.69
N GLU A 426 17.84 -20.69 -36.83
CA GLU A 426 17.82 -21.82 -37.77
C GLU A 426 16.65 -22.77 -37.52
N ASN A 427 16.21 -22.88 -36.27
CA ASN A 427 15.07 -23.71 -35.85
C ASN A 427 13.73 -22.95 -35.83
N GLY A 428 13.69 -21.69 -36.26
CA GLY A 428 12.45 -20.90 -36.34
C GLY A 428 11.83 -20.51 -34.98
N VAL A 429 12.62 -20.54 -33.90
CA VAL A 429 12.14 -20.28 -32.53
C VAL A 429 12.75 -19.04 -31.87
N ALA A 430 13.65 -18.33 -32.57
CA ALA A 430 14.26 -17.09 -32.10
C ALA A 430 13.41 -15.84 -32.35
N ALA A 431 13.75 -14.75 -31.67
CA ALA A 431 13.29 -13.41 -32.00
C ALA A 431 13.92 -12.93 -33.32
N GLU A 432 13.33 -11.90 -33.95
CA GLU A 432 13.82 -11.32 -35.22
C GLU A 432 15.25 -10.78 -35.11
N VAL A 433 15.61 -10.22 -33.94
CA VAL A 433 16.89 -9.60 -33.66
C VAL A 433 17.54 -10.28 -32.46
N ALA A 434 18.84 -10.55 -32.55
CA ALA A 434 19.63 -11.10 -31.45
C ALA A 434 19.79 -10.06 -30.33
N LEU A 435 19.72 -10.52 -29.08
CA LEU A 435 20.13 -9.69 -27.95
C LEU A 435 21.66 -9.71 -27.85
N ALA A 436 22.29 -8.71 -28.45
CA ALA A 436 23.75 -8.58 -28.53
C ALA A 436 24.38 -7.87 -27.32
N GLU A 437 23.59 -7.11 -26.58
CA GLU A 437 24.05 -6.33 -25.42
C GLU A 437 23.10 -6.49 -24.23
N LYS A 438 23.66 -6.45 -23.01
CA LYS A 438 22.88 -6.46 -21.77
C LYS A 438 22.11 -5.14 -21.67
N ASN A 439 20.87 -5.21 -21.18
CA ASN A 439 20.02 -4.05 -20.96
C ASN A 439 19.30 -4.15 -19.59
N GLU A 440 18.42 -3.20 -19.28
CA GLU A 440 17.73 -3.16 -17.99
C GLU A 440 16.90 -4.43 -17.72
N SER A 441 16.22 -4.96 -18.74
CA SER A 441 15.33 -6.12 -18.62
C SER A 441 16.02 -7.48 -18.82
N SER A 442 17.30 -7.49 -19.21
CA SER A 442 18.06 -8.72 -19.46
C SER A 442 19.55 -8.51 -19.24
N TYR A 443 20.15 -9.25 -18.31
CA TYR A 443 21.60 -9.22 -18.04
C TYR A 443 22.34 -10.42 -18.61
N THR A 444 21.72 -11.02 -19.62
CA THR A 444 22.30 -12.10 -20.41
C THR A 444 22.23 -11.74 -21.88
N VAL A 445 23.18 -12.22 -22.68
CA VAL A 445 23.22 -12.02 -24.14
C VAL A 445 23.37 -13.34 -24.88
N SER A 446 23.04 -13.33 -26.17
CA SER A 446 23.16 -14.51 -27.03
C SER A 446 24.56 -15.13 -26.96
N GLY A 447 24.61 -16.44 -26.78
CA GLY A 447 25.85 -17.21 -26.70
C GLY A 447 26.38 -17.41 -25.28
N GLU A 448 25.85 -16.73 -24.27
CA GLU A 448 26.16 -17.03 -22.88
C GLU A 448 25.41 -18.28 -22.41
N ASP A 449 26.07 -19.14 -21.61
CA ASP A 449 25.48 -20.40 -21.11
C ASP A 449 24.23 -20.21 -20.23
N ILE A 450 23.97 -18.99 -19.77
CA ILE A 450 22.81 -18.65 -18.93
C ILE A 450 21.73 -17.87 -19.70
N HIS A 451 21.89 -17.67 -21.00
CA HIS A 451 20.93 -16.97 -21.85
C HIS A 451 19.92 -17.93 -22.47
N CYS A 452 18.72 -17.47 -22.81
CA CYS A 452 17.73 -18.23 -23.56
C CYS A 452 17.23 -17.40 -24.75
N ALA A 453 17.62 -17.81 -25.97
CA ALA A 453 17.21 -17.18 -27.21
C ALA A 453 15.88 -17.72 -27.78
N HIS A 454 15.21 -18.63 -27.06
CA HIS A 454 13.97 -19.28 -27.52
C HIS A 454 12.74 -18.40 -27.26
N GLU A 455 12.45 -17.48 -28.18
CA GLU A 455 11.37 -16.47 -28.10
C GLU A 455 9.97 -17.07 -27.87
N VAL A 456 9.64 -18.18 -28.55
CA VAL A 456 8.34 -18.85 -28.37
C VAL A 456 8.14 -19.28 -26.92
N PHE A 457 9.22 -19.73 -26.27
CA PHE A 457 9.21 -20.15 -24.88
C PHE A 457 9.20 -18.94 -23.93
N ARG A 458 9.78 -17.80 -24.33
CA ARG A 458 9.66 -16.54 -23.58
C ARG A 458 8.20 -16.12 -23.40
N ARG A 459 7.35 -16.30 -24.41
CA ARG A 459 5.90 -16.03 -24.27
C ARG A 459 5.23 -16.97 -23.25
N LEU A 460 5.68 -18.22 -23.17
CA LEU A 460 5.19 -19.18 -22.16
C LEU A 460 5.63 -18.84 -20.73
N ARG A 461 6.68 -18.02 -20.57
CA ARG A 461 7.13 -17.54 -19.26
C ARG A 461 6.23 -16.45 -18.67
N ILE A 462 5.46 -15.74 -19.50
CA ILE A 462 4.59 -14.64 -19.06
C ILE A 462 3.61 -15.16 -18.00
N GLY A 463 3.57 -14.50 -16.84
CA GLY A 463 2.74 -14.91 -15.70
C GLY A 463 3.24 -16.12 -14.90
N ARG A 464 4.27 -16.84 -15.39
CA ARG A 464 4.85 -18.02 -14.70
C ARG A 464 6.21 -17.74 -14.08
N CYS A 465 7.09 -17.06 -14.83
CA CYS A 465 8.47 -16.82 -14.44
C CYS A 465 8.56 -15.82 -13.29
N LYS A 466 9.21 -16.22 -12.19
CA LYS A 466 9.31 -15.40 -10.98
C LYS A 466 10.32 -14.26 -11.08
N VAL A 467 11.23 -14.30 -12.05
CA VAL A 467 12.31 -13.32 -12.26
C VAL A 467 12.21 -12.60 -13.60
N ASP A 468 11.08 -12.68 -14.30
CA ASP A 468 10.93 -12.08 -15.62
C ASP A 468 11.13 -10.55 -15.63
N VAL A 469 10.67 -9.91 -14.56
CA VAL A 469 10.84 -8.47 -14.31
C VAL A 469 12.31 -8.06 -14.10
N LEU A 470 13.18 -9.03 -13.79
CA LEU A 470 14.61 -8.83 -13.58
C LEU A 470 15.43 -9.29 -14.78
N ASP A 471 15.13 -10.45 -15.35
CA ASP A 471 15.95 -11.04 -16.41
C ASP A 471 15.08 -11.87 -17.37
N ALA A 472 14.56 -11.19 -18.39
CA ALA A 472 13.63 -11.72 -19.37
C ALA A 472 14.23 -12.86 -20.23
N HIS A 473 15.57 -12.93 -20.34
CA HIS A 473 16.26 -13.97 -21.12
C HIS A 473 17.11 -14.92 -20.28
N LEU A 474 17.06 -14.85 -18.94
CA LEU A 474 17.73 -15.84 -18.09
C LEU A 474 17.21 -17.26 -18.37
N CYS A 475 18.10 -18.19 -18.63
CA CYS A 475 17.77 -19.60 -18.81
C CYS A 475 17.11 -20.17 -17.54
N CYS A 476 15.95 -20.82 -17.68
CA CYS A 476 15.25 -21.41 -16.53
C CYS A 476 16.05 -22.51 -15.83
N ARG A 477 17.05 -23.11 -16.50
CA ARG A 477 17.98 -24.07 -15.87
C ARG A 477 19.13 -23.40 -15.12
N ALA A 478 19.38 -22.11 -15.38
CA ALA A 478 20.35 -21.30 -14.66
C ALA A 478 19.72 -20.48 -13.51
N CYS A 479 18.52 -20.88 -13.06
CA CYS A 479 17.73 -20.12 -12.10
C CYS A 479 17.17 -21.02 -11.00
N ILE A 480 17.32 -20.60 -9.74
CA ILE A 480 16.83 -21.37 -8.58
C ILE A 480 15.30 -21.52 -8.55
N TYR A 481 14.56 -20.66 -9.26
CA TYR A 481 13.10 -20.71 -9.31
C TYR A 481 12.56 -21.72 -10.32
N SER A 482 13.42 -22.45 -11.04
CA SER A 482 12.98 -23.47 -12.01
C SER A 482 11.93 -24.43 -11.46
N PRO A 483 12.11 -25.01 -10.25
CA PRO A 483 11.11 -25.92 -9.68
C PRO A 483 9.77 -25.25 -9.40
N PHE A 484 9.75 -23.95 -9.12
CA PHE A 484 8.51 -23.19 -8.84
C PHE A 484 7.80 -22.74 -10.11
N CYS A 485 8.54 -22.50 -11.20
CA CYS A 485 7.97 -22.07 -12.48
C CYS A 485 7.51 -23.25 -13.34
N TRP A 486 8.10 -24.43 -13.16
CA TRP A 486 7.97 -25.56 -14.09
C TRP A 486 7.71 -26.93 -13.43
N SER A 487 7.34 -26.98 -12.14
CA SER A 487 7.14 -28.24 -11.41
C SER A 487 6.29 -29.27 -12.15
N THR A 488 5.23 -28.85 -12.82
CA THR A 488 4.29 -29.72 -13.56
C THR A 488 4.60 -29.84 -15.06
N ASP A 489 5.52 -29.03 -15.59
CA ASP A 489 5.72 -28.82 -17.03
C ASP A 489 7.22 -28.87 -17.42
N VAL A 490 8.07 -29.58 -16.66
CA VAL A 490 9.52 -29.66 -16.91
C VAL A 490 9.85 -30.08 -18.35
N GLY A 491 9.04 -30.96 -18.96
CA GLY A 491 9.21 -31.39 -20.35
C GLY A 491 8.94 -30.31 -21.41
N ARG A 492 8.36 -29.16 -21.03
CA ARG A 492 8.18 -28.00 -21.92
C ARG A 492 9.42 -27.10 -21.99
N LEU A 493 10.42 -27.34 -21.14
CA LEU A 493 11.66 -26.57 -21.18
C LEU A 493 12.42 -26.89 -22.48
N PRO A 494 12.94 -25.86 -23.20
CA PRO A 494 13.73 -26.07 -24.40
C PRO A 494 15.11 -26.68 -24.09
N CYS A 495 15.56 -26.54 -22.85
CA CYS A 495 16.77 -27.17 -22.36
C CYS A 495 16.49 -28.66 -22.08
N PRO A 496 17.32 -29.58 -22.58
CA PRO A 496 17.22 -30.99 -22.23
C PRO A 496 17.31 -31.20 -20.71
N PRO A 497 16.70 -32.29 -20.19
CA PRO A 497 16.63 -32.56 -18.76
C PRO A 497 17.98 -32.61 -18.05
#